data_AF-A0A5P8VUI4-F1
#
_entry.id   AF-A0A5P8VUI4-F1
#
_cell.length_a   1.000
_cell.length_b   1.000
_cell.length_c   1.000
_cell.angle_alpha   90.00
_cell.angle_beta   90.00
_cell.angle_gamma   90.00
#
_symmetry.space_group_name_H-M   'P 1'
#
loop_
_entity.id
_entity.type
_entity.pdbx_description
1 polymer ?
#
loop_
_entity_poly.entity_id
_entity_poly.type
_entity_poly.pdbx_seq_one_letter_code
_entity_poly.pdbx_strand_id
1 'polypeptide(L)'
;MSEKTVKVIEVNLFPKGDYVSSGFITIQPDSYFPNISLGNKYDSFWLYLRRDITHNWYVDKRKQNVGFVSRDEAHILYNTALKFQGKKALEIGCWMGWSACHLALGGVELDVIDPMLSEQLFNESVTESLKSAGVKESVNLIPGCSPEKVEEIANKFQRKWSLIFIDGNHEAPAPLNDTIICEQLAEADALILFHDLASPDVGQGLDYLKEKGWNTMVYQTMQIMGVAWRGNVEPVIHQPDPKINWPLPPHLQGYFVSGSVQTATEDKFAEILRAVRPYTLLSERKLFSLYSQAKQLYCYLFWLPKMLRQAIARNKPIKHD
;
A
#
# COMPACT_ATOMS: atom_id res chain seq x y z
N MET A 1 -14.80 -18.22 44.86
CA MET A 1 -13.42 -18.32 44.33
C MET A 1 -13.27 -19.67 43.65
N SER A 2 -12.98 -19.67 42.36
CA SER A 2 -12.55 -20.83 41.58
C SER A 2 -12.02 -20.27 40.26
N GLU A 3 -10.73 -19.94 40.28
CA GLU A 3 -9.92 -19.66 39.09
C GLU A 3 -10.09 -20.81 38.08
N LYS A 4 -10.73 -20.52 36.95
CA LYS A 4 -10.62 -21.37 35.77
C LYS A 4 -9.67 -20.69 34.80
N THR A 5 -8.39 -21.02 35.01
CA THR A 5 -7.34 -21.19 34.02
C THR A 5 -7.52 -20.38 32.75
N VAL A 6 -6.93 -19.18 32.75
CA VAL A 6 -6.51 -18.49 31.53
C VAL A 6 -5.55 -19.45 30.80
N LYS A 7 -6.06 -20.16 29.78
CA LYS A 7 -5.19 -20.78 28.79
C LYS A 7 -4.45 -19.64 28.11
N VAL A 8 -3.17 -19.52 28.42
CA VAL A 8 -2.22 -18.65 27.73
C VAL A 8 -2.23 -19.05 26.25
N ILE A 9 -3.00 -18.27 25.49
CA ILE A 9 -2.76 -17.75 24.15
C ILE A 9 -1.71 -18.54 23.36
N GLU A 10 -2.15 -19.32 22.37
CA GLU A 10 -1.32 -19.57 21.19
C GLU A 10 -0.97 -18.19 20.64
N VAL A 11 0.28 -17.76 20.85
CA VAL A 11 0.83 -16.64 20.12
C VAL A 11 0.81 -17.09 18.67
N ASN A 12 -0.17 -16.60 17.90
CA ASN A 12 -0.21 -16.76 16.45
C ASN A 12 1.03 -16.08 15.88
N LEU A 13 2.13 -16.81 15.87
CA LEU A 13 3.40 -16.37 15.31
C LEU A 13 3.21 -16.27 13.80
N PHE A 14 3.33 -15.06 13.27
CA PHE A 14 3.36 -14.86 11.84
C PHE A 14 4.55 -15.65 11.22
N PRO A 15 4.41 -16.09 9.96
CA PRO A 15 5.50 -16.71 9.22
C PRO A 15 6.82 -15.92 9.34
N LYS A 16 7.95 -16.64 9.40
CA LYS A 16 9.27 -15.99 9.36
C LYS A 16 9.37 -15.09 8.12
N GLY A 17 9.79 -13.85 8.32
CA GLY A 17 9.86 -12.85 7.27
C GLY A 17 8.67 -11.89 7.26
N ASP A 18 7.61 -12.18 8.01
CA ASP A 18 6.53 -11.23 8.25
C ASP A 18 6.81 -10.37 9.47
N TYR A 19 6.23 -9.18 9.44
CA TYR A 19 6.24 -8.23 10.53
C TYR A 19 4.86 -7.59 10.64
N VAL A 20 4.46 -7.27 11.87
CA VAL A 20 3.33 -6.41 12.19
C VAL A 20 3.79 -5.50 13.31
N SER A 21 3.57 -4.18 13.15
CA SER A 21 3.93 -3.19 14.17
C SER A 21 3.51 -3.58 15.58
N SER A 22 4.41 -3.37 16.54
CA SER A 22 4.07 -3.56 17.95
C SER A 22 2.92 -2.62 18.34
N GLY A 23 1.97 -3.13 19.13
CA GLY A 23 0.78 -2.38 19.57
C GLY A 23 -0.42 -2.47 18.62
N PHE A 24 -0.29 -3.06 17.43
CA PHE A 24 -1.43 -3.33 16.57
C PHE A 24 -2.24 -4.54 17.05
N ILE A 25 -3.56 -4.47 16.88
CA ILE A 25 -4.44 -5.63 16.97
C ILE A 25 -4.19 -6.48 15.73
N THR A 26 -3.95 -7.77 15.95
CA THR A 26 -3.56 -8.73 14.91
C THR A 26 -4.71 -9.62 14.47
N ILE A 27 -4.84 -9.83 13.16
CA ILE A 27 -5.76 -10.79 12.54
C ILE A 27 -5.03 -11.64 11.49
N GLN A 28 -5.55 -12.83 11.19
CA GLN A 28 -4.98 -13.75 10.20
C GLN A 28 -6.07 -14.33 9.31
N PRO A 29 -6.60 -13.56 8.34
CA PRO A 29 -7.65 -14.03 7.44
C PRO A 29 -7.15 -14.97 6.33
N ASP A 30 -5.91 -15.49 6.43
CA ASP A 30 -5.24 -16.38 5.49
C ASP A 30 -6.12 -17.49 4.93
N SER A 31 -6.86 -18.16 5.80
CA SER A 31 -7.69 -19.31 5.45
C SER A 31 -8.78 -18.96 4.44
N TYR A 32 -9.12 -17.68 4.30
CA TYR A 32 -10.13 -17.19 3.35
C TYR A 32 -9.53 -16.88 1.97
N PHE A 33 -8.20 -16.89 1.83
CA PHE A 33 -7.49 -16.59 0.59
C PHE A 33 -6.65 -17.80 0.12
N PRO A 34 -7.28 -18.86 -0.41
CA PRO A 34 -6.59 -20.14 -0.73
C PRO A 34 -5.56 -20.04 -1.87
N ASN A 35 -5.49 -18.90 -2.55
CA ASN A 35 -4.54 -18.62 -3.62
C ASN A 35 -3.38 -17.74 -3.17
N ILE A 36 -3.38 -17.21 -1.93
CA ILE A 36 -2.23 -16.47 -1.40
C ILE A 36 -1.03 -17.41 -1.28
N SER A 37 0.12 -16.94 -1.76
CA SER A 37 1.35 -17.72 -1.76
C SER A 37 2.55 -16.80 -1.65
N LEU A 38 3.67 -17.32 -1.16
CA LEU A 38 4.93 -16.59 -1.18
C LEU A 38 5.40 -16.46 -2.63
N GLY A 39 5.50 -15.22 -3.11
CA GLY A 39 6.02 -14.89 -4.43
C GLY A 39 7.53 -14.71 -4.42
N ASN A 40 8.13 -14.80 -5.61
CA ASN A 40 9.52 -14.40 -5.81
C ASN A 40 9.56 -12.97 -6.36
N LYS A 41 10.16 -12.03 -5.63
CA LYS A 41 10.23 -10.60 -5.98
C LYS A 41 10.88 -10.30 -7.34
N TYR A 42 11.61 -11.25 -7.92
CA TYR A 42 12.18 -11.14 -9.26
C TYR A 42 11.19 -11.45 -10.39
N ASP A 43 9.98 -11.89 -10.05
CA ASP A 43 8.90 -12.16 -10.98
C ASP A 43 8.09 -10.92 -11.38
N SER A 44 8.11 -9.89 -10.52
CA SER A 44 7.56 -8.59 -10.85
C SER A 44 8.59 -7.79 -11.64
N PHE A 45 8.15 -7.18 -12.74
CA PHE A 45 8.95 -6.22 -13.51
C PHE A 45 8.73 -4.78 -13.06
N TRP A 46 7.90 -4.55 -12.04
CA TRP A 46 7.64 -3.20 -11.58
C TRP A 46 8.91 -2.53 -11.07
N LEU A 47 9.16 -1.34 -11.60
CA LEU A 47 10.40 -0.60 -11.40
C LEU A 47 10.64 -0.30 -9.93
N TYR A 48 9.57 0.05 -9.21
CA TYR A 48 9.63 0.58 -7.85
C TYR A 48 9.52 -0.48 -6.75
N LEU A 49 9.35 -1.76 -7.10
CA LEU A 49 9.36 -2.84 -6.12
C LEU A 49 10.68 -2.85 -5.33
N ARG A 50 10.60 -2.61 -4.01
CA ARG A 50 11.73 -2.62 -3.06
C ARG A 50 12.23 -4.03 -2.76
N ARG A 51 12.98 -4.60 -3.71
CA ARG A 51 13.45 -6.01 -3.71
C ARG A 51 14.48 -6.32 -2.60
N ASP A 52 15.13 -5.31 -2.05
CA ASP A 52 16.14 -5.39 -1.00
C ASP A 52 15.56 -5.53 0.42
N ILE A 53 14.30 -5.13 0.63
CA ILE A 53 13.61 -5.33 1.91
C ILE A 53 13.34 -6.81 2.09
N THR A 54 13.74 -7.40 3.21
CA THR A 54 13.70 -8.87 3.40
C THR A 54 12.33 -9.43 3.79
N HIS A 55 11.31 -8.59 3.94
CA HIS A 55 9.95 -9.03 4.24
C HIS A 55 9.37 -9.94 3.17
N ASN A 56 8.45 -10.84 3.54
CA ASN A 56 7.79 -11.71 2.58
C ASN A 56 6.96 -10.90 1.57
N TRP A 57 6.98 -11.35 0.32
CA TRP A 57 6.17 -10.77 -0.75
C TRP A 57 5.10 -11.78 -1.14
N TYR A 58 3.86 -11.48 -0.83
CA TYR A 58 2.75 -12.38 -1.12
C TYR A 58 2.12 -12.05 -2.47
N VAL A 59 1.73 -13.09 -3.20
CA VAL A 59 1.07 -12.99 -4.50
C VAL A 59 -0.08 -13.99 -4.57
N ASP A 60 -1.00 -13.79 -5.50
CA ASP A 60 -1.95 -14.80 -5.91
C ASP A 60 -1.21 -15.80 -6.81
N LYS A 61 -1.25 -17.09 -6.48
CA LYS A 61 -0.53 -18.14 -7.22
C LYS A 61 -0.93 -18.22 -8.71
N ARG A 62 -2.09 -17.68 -9.09
CA ARG A 62 -2.58 -17.57 -10.49
C ARG A 62 -1.99 -16.37 -11.23
N LYS A 63 -1.50 -15.35 -10.51
CA LYS A 63 -0.93 -14.09 -11.02
C LYS A 63 0.27 -13.66 -10.17
N GLN A 64 1.41 -14.33 -10.38
CA GLN A 64 2.59 -14.23 -9.51
C GLN A 64 3.46 -12.96 -9.73
N ASN A 65 3.09 -12.06 -10.63
CA ASN A 65 3.83 -10.82 -10.93
C ASN A 65 3.28 -9.58 -10.21
N VAL A 66 2.11 -9.70 -9.56
CA VAL A 66 1.44 -8.63 -8.80
C VAL A 66 1.42 -9.02 -7.34
N GLY A 67 1.79 -8.09 -6.46
CA GLY A 67 1.86 -8.31 -5.03
C GLY A 67 0.58 -7.93 -4.30
N PHE A 68 0.31 -8.59 -3.19
CA PHE A 68 -0.57 -8.06 -2.16
C PHE A 68 0.17 -6.99 -1.34
N VAL A 69 -0.59 -6.12 -0.66
CA VAL A 69 -0.06 -5.41 0.51
C VAL A 69 0.53 -6.43 1.50
N SER A 70 1.70 -6.13 2.05
CA SER A 70 2.37 -6.99 3.02
C SER A 70 1.55 -7.16 4.31
N ARG A 71 1.95 -8.07 5.20
CA ARG A 71 1.28 -8.26 6.48
C ARG A 71 1.21 -6.99 7.30
N ASP A 72 2.30 -6.25 7.34
CA ASP A 72 2.40 -5.01 8.11
C ASP A 72 1.44 -3.96 7.55
N GLU A 73 1.44 -3.79 6.24
CA GLU A 73 0.57 -2.85 5.51
C GLU A 73 -0.91 -3.23 5.68
N ALA A 74 -1.25 -4.51 5.57
CA ALA A 74 -2.60 -5.01 5.82
C ALA A 74 -3.07 -4.73 7.27
N HIS A 75 -2.16 -4.76 8.24
CA HIS A 75 -2.48 -4.42 9.62
C HIS A 75 -2.56 -2.91 9.88
N ILE A 76 -1.83 -2.07 9.12
CA ILE A 76 -2.08 -0.62 9.09
C ILE A 76 -3.51 -0.36 8.62
N LEU A 77 -3.94 -1.02 7.53
CA LEU A 77 -5.31 -0.90 7.01
C LEU A 77 -6.34 -1.33 8.05
N TYR A 78 -6.21 -2.52 8.63
CA TYR A 78 -7.13 -3.05 9.64
C TYR A 78 -7.22 -2.15 10.89
N ASN A 79 -6.08 -1.77 11.48
CA ASN A 79 -6.08 -0.93 12.68
C ASN A 79 -6.53 0.50 12.41
N THR A 80 -6.33 1.00 11.18
CA THR A 80 -6.94 2.27 10.77
C THR A 80 -8.45 2.12 10.68
N ALA A 81 -8.95 1.08 9.99
CA ALA A 81 -10.38 0.83 9.85
C ALA A 81 -11.12 0.67 11.20
N LEU A 82 -10.48 0.09 12.23
CA LEU A 82 -11.03 0.05 13.58
C LEU A 82 -11.37 1.44 14.15
N LYS A 83 -10.59 2.48 13.81
CA LYS A 83 -10.88 3.87 14.22
C LYS A 83 -12.08 4.48 13.47
N PHE A 84 -12.51 3.85 12.38
CA PHE A 84 -13.60 4.30 11.51
C PHE A 84 -14.78 3.31 11.49
N GLN A 85 -14.90 2.44 12.49
CA GLN A 85 -15.98 1.44 12.55
C GLN A 85 -17.37 2.09 12.33
N GLY A 86 -18.16 1.50 11.44
CA GLY A 86 -19.48 1.99 11.03
C GLY A 86 -19.46 3.24 10.13
N LYS A 87 -18.29 3.73 9.72
CA LYS A 87 -18.16 4.82 8.76
C LYS A 87 -18.02 4.28 7.33
N LYS A 88 -18.36 5.14 6.36
CA LYS A 88 -18.16 4.87 4.94
C LYS A 88 -16.67 4.96 4.61
N ALA A 89 -16.17 3.91 3.96
CA ALA A 89 -14.81 3.83 3.46
C ALA A 89 -14.81 3.56 1.94
N LEU A 90 -13.74 4.00 1.28
CA LEU A 90 -13.48 3.75 -0.13
C LEU A 90 -12.14 3.05 -0.29
N GLU A 91 -12.09 2.04 -1.16
CA GLU A 91 -10.86 1.48 -1.70
C GLU A 91 -10.86 1.61 -3.22
N ILE A 92 -9.73 2.07 -3.77
CA ILE A 92 -9.45 2.08 -5.21
C ILE A 92 -8.33 1.07 -5.45
N GLY A 93 -8.60 0.04 -6.26
CA GLY A 93 -7.66 -1.04 -6.55
C GLY A 93 -7.59 -2.06 -5.42
N CYS A 94 -8.40 -3.11 -5.51
CA CYS A 94 -8.43 -4.19 -4.51
C CYS A 94 -7.78 -5.49 -4.99
N TRP A 95 -7.58 -5.61 -6.30
CA TRP A 95 -7.05 -6.79 -6.97
C TRP A 95 -7.78 -8.08 -6.57
N MET A 96 -7.21 -8.88 -5.65
CA MET A 96 -7.79 -10.14 -5.16
C MET A 96 -8.44 -10.00 -3.77
N GLY A 97 -8.66 -8.77 -3.28
CA GLY A 97 -9.51 -8.46 -2.12
C GLY A 97 -8.84 -8.56 -0.75
N TRP A 98 -7.51 -8.70 -0.69
CA TRP A 98 -6.78 -8.85 0.57
C TRP A 98 -6.88 -7.61 1.46
N SER A 99 -6.57 -6.44 0.91
CA SER A 99 -6.73 -5.13 1.54
C SER A 99 -8.19 -4.83 1.88
N ALA A 100 -9.10 -5.06 0.93
CA ALA A 100 -10.55 -4.96 1.13
C ALA A 100 -11.03 -5.74 2.35
N CYS A 101 -10.58 -6.99 2.50
CA CYS A 101 -10.94 -7.83 3.63
C CYS A 101 -10.42 -7.27 4.96
N HIS A 102 -9.20 -6.73 5.00
CA HIS A 102 -8.64 -6.12 6.22
C HIS A 102 -9.39 -4.85 6.60
N LEU A 103 -9.72 -3.99 5.63
CA LEU A 103 -10.56 -2.81 5.87
C LEU A 103 -11.93 -3.25 6.43
N ALA A 104 -12.62 -4.16 5.74
CA ALA A 104 -13.95 -4.61 6.14
C ALA A 104 -13.98 -5.34 7.49
N LEU A 105 -12.95 -6.13 7.83
CA LEU A 105 -12.81 -6.75 9.16
C LEU A 105 -12.62 -5.70 10.27
N GLY A 106 -12.10 -4.52 9.94
CA GLY A 106 -12.07 -3.37 10.84
C GLY A 106 -13.44 -2.73 11.08
N GLY A 107 -14.48 -3.17 10.35
CA GLY A 107 -15.87 -2.81 10.59
C GLY A 107 -16.34 -1.54 9.88
N VAL A 108 -15.64 -1.10 8.83
CA VAL A 108 -16.11 -0.02 7.95
C VAL A 108 -17.16 -0.53 6.95
N GLU A 109 -17.98 0.37 6.43
CA GLU A 109 -18.86 0.10 5.29
C GLU A 109 -18.12 0.49 4.01
N LEU A 110 -17.63 -0.50 3.26
CA LEU A 110 -16.61 -0.32 2.23
C LEU A 110 -17.21 -0.34 0.82
N ASP A 111 -17.02 0.74 0.08
CA ASP A 111 -17.14 0.75 -1.38
C ASP A 111 -15.76 0.41 -1.99
N VAL A 112 -15.70 -0.56 -2.89
CA VAL A 112 -14.46 -1.02 -3.54
C VAL A 112 -14.57 -0.83 -5.04
N ILE A 113 -13.70 -0.02 -5.64
CA ILE A 113 -13.67 0.27 -7.06
C ILE A 113 -12.42 -0.35 -7.69
N ASP A 114 -12.62 -1.24 -8.66
CA ASP A 114 -11.52 -1.86 -9.40
C ASP A 114 -12.02 -2.34 -10.78
N PRO A 115 -11.30 -2.04 -11.89
CA PRO A 115 -11.69 -2.52 -13.22
C PRO A 115 -11.69 -4.05 -13.34
N MET A 116 -10.83 -4.75 -12.60
CA MET A 116 -10.74 -6.22 -12.62
C MET A 116 -12.00 -6.89 -12.10
N LEU A 117 -12.82 -6.19 -11.31
CA LEU A 117 -14.12 -6.72 -10.85
C LEU A 117 -15.13 -6.90 -11.99
N SER A 118 -14.83 -6.39 -13.20
CA SER A 118 -15.62 -6.68 -14.40
C SER A 118 -15.34 -8.08 -14.95
N GLU A 119 -14.20 -8.67 -14.62
CA GLU A 119 -13.88 -10.06 -14.95
C GLU A 119 -14.52 -11.01 -13.94
N GLN A 120 -15.40 -11.89 -14.43
CA GLN A 120 -16.20 -12.80 -13.58
C GLN A 120 -15.34 -13.59 -12.58
N LEU A 121 -14.24 -14.18 -13.03
CA LEU A 121 -13.36 -14.99 -12.17
C LEU A 121 -12.70 -14.18 -11.05
N PHE A 122 -12.38 -12.90 -11.30
CA PHE A 122 -11.83 -12.01 -10.27
C PHE A 122 -12.93 -11.64 -9.27
N ASN A 123 -14.10 -11.22 -9.78
CA ASN A 123 -15.23 -10.84 -8.95
C ASN A 123 -15.68 -11.97 -8.02
N GLU A 124 -15.82 -13.19 -8.55
CA GLU A 124 -16.18 -14.38 -7.78
C GLU A 124 -15.13 -14.70 -6.72
N SER A 125 -13.84 -14.67 -7.08
CA SER A 125 -12.74 -14.95 -6.14
C SER A 125 -12.71 -13.96 -4.96
N VAL A 126 -12.89 -12.66 -5.24
CA VAL A 126 -12.96 -11.63 -4.19
C VAL A 126 -14.22 -11.84 -3.34
N THR A 127 -15.37 -12.06 -3.98
CA THR A 127 -16.65 -12.28 -3.30
C THR A 127 -16.61 -13.48 -2.36
N GLU A 128 -16.04 -14.61 -2.79
CA GLU A 128 -15.92 -15.83 -1.99
C GLU A 128 -15.00 -15.64 -0.78
N SER A 129 -13.89 -14.93 -0.96
CA SER A 129 -12.96 -14.62 0.13
C SER A 129 -13.64 -13.74 1.20
N LEU A 130 -14.36 -12.69 0.77
CA LEU A 130 -15.11 -11.81 1.66
C LEU A 130 -16.31 -12.51 2.34
N LYS A 131 -16.99 -13.44 1.65
CA LYS A 131 -18.05 -14.26 2.24
C LYS A 131 -17.50 -15.20 3.30
N SER A 132 -16.37 -15.85 3.01
CA SER A 132 -15.71 -16.77 3.94
C SER A 132 -15.19 -16.05 5.19
N ALA A 133 -14.75 -14.80 5.03
CA ALA A 133 -14.40 -13.91 6.13
C ALA A 133 -15.60 -13.32 6.88
N GLY A 134 -16.84 -13.54 6.43
CA GLY A 134 -18.06 -13.05 7.07
C GLY A 134 -18.32 -11.55 6.92
N VAL A 135 -17.64 -10.87 5.99
CA VAL A 135 -17.70 -9.40 5.83
C VAL A 135 -18.35 -8.93 4.53
N LYS A 136 -18.74 -9.85 3.63
CA LYS A 136 -19.25 -9.50 2.29
C LYS A 136 -20.41 -8.50 2.29
N GLU A 137 -21.30 -8.54 3.29
CA GLU A 137 -22.45 -7.65 3.39
C GLU A 137 -22.06 -6.19 3.70
N SER A 138 -20.88 -5.98 4.29
CA SER A 138 -20.32 -4.64 4.53
C SER A 138 -19.52 -4.10 3.34
N VAL A 139 -19.36 -4.89 2.27
CA VAL A 139 -18.52 -4.55 1.12
C VAL A 139 -19.33 -4.51 -0.18
N ASN A 140 -19.32 -3.36 -0.83
CA ASN A 140 -19.90 -3.14 -2.14
C ASN A 140 -18.79 -3.19 -3.20
N LEU A 141 -18.80 -4.22 -4.05
CA LEU A 141 -17.82 -4.42 -5.12
C LEU A 141 -18.31 -3.76 -6.40
N ILE A 142 -17.58 -2.78 -6.91
CA ILE A 142 -18.01 -1.90 -8.00
C ILE A 142 -17.00 -2.00 -9.16
N PRO A 143 -17.36 -2.62 -10.29
CA PRO A 143 -16.48 -2.66 -11.45
C PRO A 143 -16.37 -1.27 -12.10
N GLY A 144 -15.14 -0.80 -12.28
CA GLY A 144 -14.85 0.43 -13.01
C GLY A 144 -13.49 1.05 -12.71
N CYS A 145 -13.08 1.99 -13.55
CA CYS A 145 -11.83 2.74 -13.38
C CYS A 145 -12.06 4.02 -12.57
N SER A 146 -11.11 4.36 -11.70
CA SER A 146 -10.97 5.68 -11.10
C SER A 146 -10.25 6.64 -12.07
N PRO A 147 -10.47 7.96 -11.95
CA PRO A 147 -11.33 8.65 -10.98
C PRO A 147 -12.82 8.65 -11.33
N GLU A 148 -13.22 8.37 -12.58
CA GLU A 148 -14.58 8.61 -13.07
C GLU A 148 -15.63 7.76 -12.34
N LYS A 149 -15.30 6.49 -12.02
CA LYS A 149 -16.22 5.64 -11.27
C LYS A 149 -16.44 6.13 -9.84
N VAL A 150 -15.42 6.75 -9.22
CA VAL A 150 -15.52 7.32 -7.88
C VAL A 150 -16.53 8.46 -7.89
N GLU A 151 -16.40 9.38 -8.86
CA GLU A 151 -17.32 10.49 -9.05
C GLU A 151 -18.76 10.02 -9.35
N GLU A 152 -18.92 9.03 -10.23
CA GLU A 152 -20.23 8.46 -10.58
C GLU A 152 -20.96 7.93 -9.33
N ILE A 153 -20.29 7.12 -8.52
CA ILE A 153 -20.86 6.51 -7.31
C ILE A 153 -21.16 7.58 -6.27
N ALA A 154 -20.26 8.56 -6.09
CA ALA A 154 -20.50 9.68 -5.20
C ALA A 154 -21.74 10.48 -5.57
N ASN A 155 -21.89 10.83 -6.85
CA ASN A 155 -23.05 11.58 -7.32
C ASN A 155 -24.34 10.76 -7.22
N LYS A 156 -24.30 9.49 -7.63
CA LYS A 156 -25.47 8.60 -7.62
C LYS A 156 -26.03 8.38 -6.21
N PHE A 157 -25.16 8.24 -5.21
CA PHE A 157 -25.55 7.92 -3.85
C PHE A 157 -25.39 9.09 -2.86
N GLN A 158 -25.02 10.27 -3.34
CA GLN A 158 -24.66 11.44 -2.52
C GLN A 158 -23.64 11.05 -1.43
N ARG A 159 -22.61 10.30 -1.84
CA ARG A 159 -21.64 9.65 -0.94
C ARG A 159 -20.45 10.57 -0.69
N LYS A 160 -19.98 10.54 0.56
CA LYS A 160 -18.65 10.95 0.98
C LYS A 160 -18.03 9.84 1.83
N TRP A 161 -16.71 9.86 1.97
CA TRP A 161 -15.97 8.82 2.70
C TRP A 161 -15.08 9.42 3.79
N SER A 162 -15.07 8.78 4.95
CA SER A 162 -14.22 9.16 6.09
C SER A 162 -12.84 8.48 6.03
N LEU A 163 -12.77 7.30 5.40
CA LEU A 163 -11.53 6.56 5.18
C LEU A 163 -11.40 6.22 3.69
N ILE A 164 -10.26 6.52 3.10
CA ILE A 164 -9.99 6.23 1.69
C ILE A 164 -8.65 5.52 1.59
N PHE A 165 -8.57 4.45 0.79
CA PHE A 165 -7.33 3.75 0.47
C PHE A 165 -7.13 3.72 -1.05
N ILE A 166 -5.97 4.20 -1.51
CA ILE A 166 -5.61 4.29 -2.93
C ILE A 166 -4.46 3.32 -3.22
N ASP A 167 -4.76 2.29 -4.00
CA ASP A 167 -3.83 1.28 -4.54
C ASP A 167 -4.22 0.87 -5.97
N GLY A 168 -4.67 1.86 -6.76
CA GLY A 168 -5.11 1.68 -8.14
C GLY A 168 -3.96 1.66 -9.16
N ASN A 169 -4.10 2.44 -10.23
CA ASN A 169 -3.03 2.58 -11.22
C ASN A 169 -1.86 3.41 -10.64
N HIS A 170 -0.65 2.86 -10.69
CA HIS A 170 0.55 3.51 -10.14
C HIS A 170 1.32 4.40 -11.13
N GLU A 171 0.82 4.55 -12.36
CA GLU A 171 1.47 5.36 -13.39
C GLU A 171 0.89 6.78 -13.45
N ALA A 172 1.77 7.78 -13.56
CA ALA A 172 1.32 9.16 -13.73
C ALA A 172 0.46 9.34 -15.00
N PRO A 173 -0.64 10.12 -14.94
CA PRO A 173 -1.07 10.96 -13.81
C PRO A 173 -2.11 10.30 -12.87
N ALA A 174 -2.35 8.99 -12.99
CA ALA A 174 -3.51 8.35 -12.37
C ALA A 174 -3.56 8.50 -10.82
N PRO A 175 -2.48 8.27 -10.04
CA PRO A 175 -2.53 8.44 -8.59
C PRO A 175 -2.93 9.86 -8.15
N LEU A 176 -2.45 10.88 -8.87
CA LEU A 176 -2.77 12.27 -8.58
C LEU A 176 -4.24 12.56 -8.87
N ASN A 177 -4.78 12.06 -9.99
CA ASN A 177 -6.18 12.25 -10.35
C ASN A 177 -7.11 11.56 -9.33
N ASP A 178 -6.76 10.34 -8.90
CA ASP A 178 -7.48 9.62 -7.84
C ASP A 178 -7.47 10.40 -6.53
N THR A 179 -6.32 11.00 -6.19
CA THR A 179 -6.20 11.84 -5.01
C THR A 179 -7.11 13.07 -5.08
N ILE A 180 -7.11 13.76 -6.22
CA ILE A 180 -7.90 14.98 -6.41
C ILE A 180 -9.39 14.69 -6.23
N ILE A 181 -9.91 13.63 -6.85
CA ILE A 181 -11.33 13.29 -6.72
C ILE A 181 -11.66 12.82 -5.30
N CYS A 182 -10.76 12.06 -4.66
CA CYS A 182 -10.95 11.59 -3.30
C CYS A 182 -10.95 12.74 -2.29
N GLU A 183 -10.11 13.77 -2.46
CA GLU A 183 -10.07 14.94 -1.59
C GLU A 183 -11.41 15.71 -1.59
N GLN A 184 -11.99 15.89 -2.79
CA GLN A 184 -13.27 16.58 -2.98
C GLN A 184 -14.44 15.83 -2.33
N LEU A 185 -14.35 14.49 -2.29
CA LEU A 185 -15.39 13.60 -1.80
C LEU A 185 -15.10 13.05 -0.40
N ALA A 186 -14.00 13.46 0.22
CA ALA A 186 -13.68 13.15 1.60
C ALA A 186 -14.58 13.94 2.56
N GLU A 187 -14.91 13.32 3.69
CA GLU A 187 -15.57 14.00 4.80
C GLU A 187 -14.68 15.10 5.41
N ALA A 188 -15.27 15.92 6.30
CA ALA A 188 -14.51 16.94 7.03
C ALA A 188 -13.47 16.32 7.97
N ASP A 189 -13.83 15.19 8.60
CA ASP A 189 -12.96 14.34 9.41
C ASP A 189 -12.59 13.11 8.58
N ALA A 190 -11.43 13.13 7.94
CA ALA A 190 -11.07 12.12 6.95
C ALA A 190 -9.59 11.77 6.92
N LEU A 191 -9.32 10.54 6.49
CA LEU A 191 -7.99 9.98 6.34
C LEU A 191 -7.88 9.27 4.98
N ILE A 192 -6.81 9.57 4.25
CA ILE A 192 -6.48 8.96 2.95
C ILE A 192 -5.15 8.21 3.09
N LEU A 193 -5.15 6.93 2.78
CA LEU A 193 -3.99 6.04 2.74
C LEU A 193 -3.54 5.80 1.30
N PHE A 194 -2.24 5.74 1.10
CA PHE A 194 -1.59 5.44 -0.17
C PHE A 194 -0.74 4.20 -0.01
N HIS A 195 -0.84 3.26 -0.94
CA HIS A 195 0.12 2.18 -1.07
C HIS A 195 1.28 2.59 -2.01
N ASP A 196 2.34 1.80 -2.07
CA ASP A 196 3.36 1.91 -3.13
C ASP A 196 4.09 3.26 -3.27
N LEU A 197 4.29 4.00 -2.17
CA LEU A 197 5.00 5.29 -2.19
C LEU A 197 6.49 5.20 -2.52
N ALA A 198 7.04 3.98 -2.64
CA ALA A 198 8.30 3.79 -3.34
C ALA A 198 8.30 4.41 -4.75
N SER A 199 7.13 4.48 -5.41
CA SER A 199 6.93 5.20 -6.66
C SER A 199 6.76 6.71 -6.42
N PRO A 200 7.54 7.58 -7.10
CA PRO A 200 7.35 9.03 -7.03
C PRO A 200 6.03 9.46 -7.67
N ASP A 201 5.48 8.70 -8.62
CA ASP A 201 4.21 9.03 -9.28
C ASP A 201 3.04 8.90 -8.30
N VAL A 202 3.08 7.91 -7.41
CA VAL A 202 2.12 7.80 -6.30
C VAL A 202 2.38 8.88 -5.25
N GLY A 203 3.65 9.19 -4.98
CA GLY A 203 4.06 10.27 -4.09
C GLY A 203 3.48 11.65 -4.43
N GLN A 204 3.17 11.92 -5.70
CA GLN A 204 2.54 13.16 -6.14
C GLN A 204 1.16 13.38 -5.49
N GLY A 205 0.40 12.31 -5.22
CA GLY A 205 -0.86 12.39 -4.50
C GLY A 205 -0.69 12.88 -3.06
N LEU A 206 0.30 12.31 -2.34
CA LEU A 206 0.59 12.75 -0.98
C LEU A 206 1.11 14.19 -0.94
N ASP A 207 1.97 14.58 -1.89
CA ASP A 207 2.46 15.97 -2.05
C ASP A 207 1.29 16.94 -2.26
N TYR A 208 0.34 16.58 -3.13
CA TYR A 208 -0.85 17.39 -3.38
C TYR A 208 -1.66 17.66 -2.10
N LEU A 209 -1.92 16.63 -1.29
CA LEU A 209 -2.67 16.80 -0.03
C LEU A 209 -1.90 17.65 0.97
N LYS A 210 -0.57 17.48 1.06
CA LYS A 210 0.30 18.33 1.88
C LYS A 210 0.22 19.79 1.46
N GLU A 211 0.28 20.09 0.16
CA GLU A 211 0.14 21.44 -0.40
C GLU A 211 -1.25 22.03 -0.14
N LYS A 212 -2.28 21.19 -0.01
CA LYS A 212 -3.66 21.57 0.39
C LYS A 212 -3.85 21.75 1.89
N GLY A 213 -2.79 21.60 2.70
CA GLY A 213 -2.83 21.81 4.14
C GLY A 213 -3.32 20.61 4.95
N TRP A 214 -3.37 19.41 4.35
CA TRP A 214 -3.56 18.18 5.12
C TRP A 214 -2.31 17.85 5.92
N ASN A 215 -2.49 17.25 7.09
CA ASN A 215 -1.38 16.63 7.79
C ASN A 215 -0.92 15.39 7.00
N THR A 216 0.38 15.12 6.97
CA THR A 216 0.93 14.00 6.20
C THR A 216 2.05 13.28 6.94
N MET A 217 2.15 11.97 6.70
CA MET A 217 3.15 11.07 7.28
C MET A 217 3.38 9.88 6.35
N VAL A 218 4.51 9.20 6.50
CA VAL A 218 4.78 7.90 5.86
C VAL A 218 4.99 6.80 6.89
N TYR A 219 4.62 5.57 6.51
CA TYR A 219 4.89 4.34 7.24
C TYR A 219 6.02 3.60 6.54
N GLN A 220 7.07 3.24 7.28
CA GLN A 220 8.19 2.48 6.71
C GLN A 220 7.86 0.98 6.68
N THR A 221 7.27 0.56 5.57
CA THR A 221 6.84 -0.81 5.27
C THR A 221 7.53 -1.34 4.02
N MET A 222 7.19 -2.55 3.56
CA MET A 222 7.80 -3.16 2.39
C MET A 222 7.75 -2.24 1.15
N GLN A 223 6.59 -1.66 0.80
CA GLN A 223 6.46 -0.71 -0.32
C GLN A 223 6.22 0.74 0.09
N ILE A 224 6.29 1.04 1.39
CA ILE A 224 6.04 2.35 1.98
C ILE A 224 4.60 2.79 1.77
N MET A 225 3.86 2.92 2.86
CA MET A 225 2.53 3.52 2.81
C MET A 225 2.58 5.00 3.18
N GLY A 226 1.72 5.79 2.55
CA GLY A 226 1.48 7.19 2.92
C GLY A 226 0.18 7.35 3.67
N VAL A 227 0.10 8.37 4.50
CA VAL A 227 -1.15 8.82 5.09
C VAL A 227 -1.27 10.33 5.05
N ALA A 228 -2.45 10.81 4.68
CA ALA A 228 -2.89 12.18 4.83
C ALA A 228 -4.16 12.23 5.67
N TRP A 229 -4.30 13.21 6.55
CA TRP A 229 -5.53 13.37 7.34
C TRP A 229 -5.87 14.84 7.63
N ARG A 230 -7.16 15.09 7.87
CA ARG A 230 -7.71 16.39 8.31
C ARG A 230 -8.84 16.19 9.32
N GLY A 231 -9.18 17.27 10.03
CA GLY A 231 -10.25 17.24 11.03
C GLY A 231 -9.85 16.49 12.29
N ASN A 232 -10.84 15.91 12.98
CA ASN A 232 -10.70 15.26 14.28
C ASN A 232 -10.48 13.74 14.14
N VAL A 233 -9.52 13.34 13.32
CA VAL A 233 -9.06 11.95 13.20
C VAL A 233 -7.55 11.92 13.25
N GLU A 234 -7.00 10.80 13.70
CA GLU A 234 -5.56 10.60 13.78
C GLU A 234 -5.15 9.25 13.19
N PRO A 235 -4.04 9.19 12.44
CA PRO A 235 -3.49 7.95 11.93
C PRO A 235 -3.10 6.97 13.05
N VAL A 236 -2.96 5.70 12.71
CA VAL A 236 -2.36 4.73 13.63
C VAL A 236 -0.87 5.02 13.80
N ILE A 237 -0.32 4.74 14.98
CA ILE A 237 1.12 4.86 15.21
C ILE A 237 1.76 3.53 14.87
N HIS A 238 2.46 3.50 13.75
CA HIS A 238 3.19 2.34 13.25
C HIS A 238 4.66 2.44 13.68
N GLN A 239 5.20 1.34 14.20
CA GLN A 239 6.62 1.19 14.45
C GLN A 239 7.21 0.33 13.33
N PRO A 240 8.22 0.82 12.59
CA PRO A 240 8.85 0.03 11.54
C PRO A 240 9.64 -1.15 12.13
N ASP A 241 9.78 -2.24 11.36
CA ASP A 241 10.53 -3.42 11.80
C ASP A 241 11.97 -3.03 12.18
N PRO A 242 12.38 -3.18 13.45
CA PRO A 242 13.71 -2.76 13.90
C PRO A 242 14.85 -3.61 13.30
N LYS A 243 14.54 -4.74 12.67
CA LYS A 243 15.54 -5.61 12.03
C LYS A 243 15.92 -5.14 10.62
N ILE A 244 15.15 -4.23 10.05
CA ILE A 244 15.38 -3.72 8.71
C ILE A 244 16.04 -2.34 8.81
N ASN A 245 17.16 -2.17 8.11
CA ASN A 245 17.68 -0.84 7.85
C ASN A 245 16.85 -0.22 6.73
N TRP A 246 15.94 0.70 7.06
CA TRP A 246 14.95 1.24 6.12
C TRP A 246 15.51 2.38 5.27
N PRO A 247 15.82 2.18 3.97
CA PRO A 247 16.15 3.29 3.09
C PRO A 247 14.87 4.05 2.73
N LEU A 248 14.82 5.35 3.03
CA LEU A 248 13.73 6.19 2.52
C LEU A 248 14.11 6.71 1.12
N PRO A 249 13.25 6.51 0.10
CA PRO A 249 13.45 7.11 -1.21
C PRO A 249 13.61 8.62 -1.07
N PRO A 250 14.45 9.24 -1.92
CA PRO A 250 14.76 10.64 -1.71
C PRO A 250 13.50 11.53 -1.70
N HIS A 251 12.44 11.18 -2.47
CA HIS A 251 11.25 12.05 -2.63
C HIS A 251 10.37 12.05 -1.39
N LEU A 252 10.61 11.13 -0.47
CA LEU A 252 9.91 11.02 0.79
C LEU A 252 10.70 11.59 1.98
N GLN A 253 11.94 12.04 1.79
CA GLN A 253 12.79 12.55 2.88
C GLN A 253 12.20 13.75 3.64
N GLY A 254 11.32 14.52 2.98
CA GLY A 254 10.62 15.66 3.59
C GLY A 254 9.38 15.28 4.41
N TYR A 255 9.11 13.99 4.63
CA TYR A 255 7.97 13.49 5.41
C TYR A 255 8.38 13.00 6.78
N PHE A 256 7.46 13.15 7.74
CA PHE A 256 7.57 12.49 9.03
C PHE A 256 7.35 10.98 8.85
N VAL A 257 8.20 10.16 9.47
CA VAL A 257 8.09 8.70 9.47
C VAL A 257 7.48 8.26 10.79
N SER A 258 6.37 7.52 10.74
CA SER A 258 5.67 7.02 11.93
C SER A 258 6.59 6.23 12.86
N GLY A 259 6.40 6.39 14.17
CA GLY A 259 7.13 5.64 15.20
C GLY A 259 8.64 5.89 15.25
N SER A 260 9.18 6.83 14.47
CA SER A 260 10.60 7.15 14.46
C SER A 260 10.93 8.49 15.13
N VAL A 261 12.06 8.54 15.82
CA VAL A 261 12.73 9.80 16.17
C VAL A 261 13.61 10.14 14.97
N GLN A 262 13.43 11.30 14.34
CA GLN A 262 14.20 11.70 13.15
C GLN A 262 15.72 11.61 13.44
N THR A 263 16.36 10.56 12.94
CA THR A 263 17.82 10.49 12.87
C THR A 263 18.23 11.05 11.52
N ALA A 264 19.01 12.13 11.53
CA ALA A 264 19.56 12.73 10.31
C ALA A 264 20.40 11.68 9.56
N THR A 265 19.87 11.16 8.46
CA THR A 265 20.66 10.34 7.52
C THR A 265 21.53 11.24 6.66
N GLU A 266 22.73 10.77 6.31
CA GLU A 266 23.60 11.44 5.34
C GLU A 266 22.86 11.69 4.02
N ASP A 267 22.64 12.95 3.71
CA ASP A 267 21.93 13.38 2.51
C ASP A 267 22.88 13.38 1.30
N LYS A 268 23.02 12.19 0.68
CA LYS A 268 23.77 12.03 -0.58
C LYS A 268 23.24 12.93 -1.69
N PHE A 269 21.95 13.28 -1.67
CA PHE A 269 21.43 14.25 -2.64
C PHE A 269 21.97 15.64 -2.34
N ALA A 270 22.03 16.08 -1.07
CA ALA A 270 22.65 17.37 -0.72
C ALA A 270 24.12 17.46 -1.15
N GLU A 271 24.89 16.37 -1.03
CA GLU A 271 26.27 16.34 -1.54
C GLU A 271 26.33 16.52 -3.06
N ILE A 272 25.52 15.77 -3.79
CA ILE A 272 25.43 15.87 -5.25
C ILE A 272 24.94 17.26 -5.65
N LEU A 273 23.86 17.74 -5.03
CA LEU A 273 23.29 19.07 -5.25
C LEU A 273 24.36 20.14 -5.10
N ARG A 274 25.17 20.10 -4.03
CA ARG A 274 26.28 21.03 -3.82
C ARG A 274 27.29 21.01 -4.96
N ALA A 275 27.58 19.82 -5.51
CA ALA A 275 28.50 19.66 -6.63
C ALA A 275 27.92 20.14 -7.98
N VAL A 276 26.63 19.90 -8.26
CA VAL A 276 26.00 20.31 -9.54
C VAL A 276 25.43 21.73 -9.54
N ARG A 277 25.14 22.34 -8.37
CA ARG A 277 24.48 23.65 -8.29
C ARG A 277 25.15 24.76 -9.11
N PRO A 278 26.48 24.87 -9.16
CA PRO A 278 27.13 25.91 -9.98
C PRO A 278 26.93 25.74 -11.49
N TYR A 279 26.50 24.57 -11.95
CA TYR A 279 26.47 24.17 -13.36
C TYR A 279 25.05 24.00 -13.92
N THR A 280 24.00 24.41 -13.19
CA THR A 280 22.61 24.19 -13.60
C THR A 280 21.68 25.32 -13.15
N LEU A 281 20.67 25.60 -13.99
CA LEU A 281 19.58 26.52 -13.67
C LEU A 281 18.31 25.78 -13.20
N LEU A 282 18.36 24.44 -13.12
CA LEU A 282 17.22 23.65 -12.68
C LEU A 282 16.89 23.97 -11.21
N SER A 283 15.59 23.99 -10.90
CA SER A 283 15.15 24.06 -9.51
C SER A 283 15.62 22.82 -8.77
N GLU A 284 15.78 22.95 -7.45
CA GLU A 284 16.13 21.83 -6.60
C GLU A 284 15.15 20.66 -6.80
N ARG A 285 13.84 20.95 -6.84
CA ARG A 285 12.78 19.96 -7.16
C ARG A 285 13.04 19.20 -8.46
N LYS A 286 13.49 19.87 -9.53
CA LYS A 286 13.79 19.24 -10.82
C LYS A 286 15.07 18.39 -10.77
N LEU A 287 16.14 18.89 -10.14
CA LEU A 287 17.38 18.15 -9.94
C LEU A 287 17.17 16.90 -9.08
N PHE A 288 16.36 17.07 -8.05
CA PHE A 288 15.97 16.05 -7.13
C PHE A 288 15.14 14.94 -7.81
N SER A 289 14.18 15.33 -8.66
CA SER A 289 13.43 14.40 -9.51
C SER A 289 14.36 13.61 -10.44
N LEU A 290 15.30 14.28 -11.11
CA LEU A 290 16.27 13.64 -11.99
C LEU A 290 17.19 12.65 -11.25
N TYR A 291 17.71 13.05 -10.08
CA TYR A 291 18.52 12.18 -9.23
C TYR A 291 17.76 10.91 -8.83
N SER A 292 16.50 11.07 -8.41
CA SER A 292 15.65 9.96 -8.00
C SER A 292 15.38 8.99 -9.15
N GLN A 293 15.06 9.51 -10.34
CA GLN A 293 14.87 8.69 -11.55
C GLN A 293 16.15 7.95 -11.96
N ALA A 294 17.31 8.64 -11.94
CA ALA A 294 18.59 8.03 -12.31
C ALA A 294 19.01 6.93 -11.33
N LYS A 295 18.87 7.17 -10.01
CA LYS A 295 19.13 6.17 -8.97
C LYS A 295 18.21 4.96 -9.12
N GLN A 296 16.94 5.19 -9.44
CA GLN A 296 15.97 4.12 -9.66
C GLN A 296 16.34 3.27 -10.89
N LEU A 297 16.66 3.92 -12.01
CA LEU A 297 17.09 3.23 -13.24
C LEU A 297 18.36 2.40 -12.99
N TYR A 298 19.33 2.93 -12.26
CA TYR A 298 20.52 2.18 -11.86
C TYR A 298 20.16 0.92 -11.06
N CYS A 299 19.28 1.05 -10.04
CA CYS A 299 18.83 -0.10 -9.26
C CYS A 299 18.10 -1.13 -10.13
N TYR A 300 17.26 -0.68 -11.07
CA TYR A 300 16.57 -1.57 -12.00
C TYR A 300 17.53 -2.33 -12.90
N LEU A 301 18.48 -1.63 -13.52
CA LEU A 301 19.49 -2.25 -14.37
C LEU A 301 20.36 -3.25 -13.59
N PHE A 302 20.60 -2.99 -12.30
CA PHE A 302 21.27 -3.94 -11.41
C PHE A 302 20.45 -5.23 -11.20
N TRP A 303 19.12 -5.13 -11.10
CA TRP A 303 18.24 -6.30 -10.91
C TRP A 303 17.81 -6.99 -12.20
N LEU A 304 17.83 -6.30 -13.34
CA LEU A 304 17.34 -6.79 -14.64
C LEU A 304 17.94 -8.14 -15.05
N PRO A 305 19.24 -8.41 -14.89
CA PRO A 305 19.80 -9.74 -15.19
C PRO A 305 19.23 -10.86 -14.31
N LYS A 306 18.78 -10.58 -13.08
CA LYS A 306 18.13 -11.58 -12.22
C LYS A 306 16.68 -11.80 -12.66
N MET A 307 15.94 -10.73 -12.99
CA MET A 307 14.57 -10.83 -13.51
C MET A 307 14.51 -11.60 -14.83
N LEU A 308 15.40 -11.30 -15.78
CA LEU A 308 15.47 -12.01 -17.06
C LEU A 308 15.81 -13.49 -16.87
N ARG A 309 16.78 -13.81 -16.01
CA ARG A 309 17.11 -15.21 -15.68
C ARG A 309 15.92 -15.97 -15.10
N GLN A 310 15.17 -15.32 -14.20
CA GLN A 310 13.98 -15.89 -13.58
C GLN A 310 12.86 -16.12 -14.61
N ALA A 311 12.60 -15.15 -15.49
CA ALA A 311 11.62 -15.28 -16.57
C ALA A 311 11.97 -16.42 -17.54
N ILE A 312 13.24 -16.57 -17.91
CA ILE A 312 13.72 -17.68 -18.74
C ILE A 312 13.55 -19.03 -18.03
N ALA A 313 13.85 -19.10 -16.73
CA ALA A 313 13.72 -20.33 -15.95
C ALA A 313 12.27 -20.85 -15.90
N ARG A 314 11.29 -19.94 -15.79
CA ARG A 314 9.86 -20.29 -15.82
C ARG A 314 9.37 -20.85 -17.14
N ASN A 315 9.95 -20.39 -18.25
CA ASN A 315 9.54 -20.80 -19.60
C ASN A 315 10.21 -22.11 -20.07
N LYS A 316 11.05 -22.74 -19.25
CA LYS A 316 11.58 -24.07 -19.59
C LYS A 316 10.47 -25.11 -19.45
N PRO A 317 10.16 -25.90 -20.50
CA PRO A 317 9.21 -26.99 -20.36
C PRO A 317 9.72 -27.98 -19.31
N ILE A 318 8.84 -28.36 -18.39
CA ILE A 318 9.10 -29.45 -17.45
C ILE A 318 9.28 -30.70 -18.31
N LYS A 319 10.49 -31.25 -18.34
CA LYS A 319 10.72 -32.56 -18.92
C LYS A 319 9.99 -33.56 -18.02
N HIS A 320 8.93 -34.15 -18.54
CA HIS A 320 8.39 -35.39 -17.99
C HIS A 320 9.33 -36.50 -18.44
N ASP A 321 10.26 -36.88 -17.55
CA ASP A 321 10.97 -38.15 -17.62
C ASP A 321 10.14 -39.22 -16.88
#